data_AF-A0A5P2H5F5-F1
#
_entry.id   AF-A0A5P2H5F5-F1
#
_cell.length_a   1.000
_cell.length_b   1.000
_cell.length_c   1.000
_cell.angle_alpha   90.00
_cell.angle_beta   90.00
_cell.angle_gamma   90.00
#
_symmetry.space_group_name_H-M   'P 1'
#
loop_
_entity.id
_entity.type
_entity.pdbx_description
1 polymer ?
#
loop_
_entity_poly.entity_id
_entity_poly.type
_entity_poly.pdbx_seq_one_letter_code
_entity_poly.pdbx_strand_id
1 'polypeptide(L)'
;MSTHPPSPHRSVPTDDADTARVILDELPLFPLHTVLFPDGRLPLRVFEKRYVDMVRGCLRDGSAFGVCLIASGQEVARPEDPTVPESVGCLAEIVDCNMEQLGVLLIEARGRQRFRVLSHETRDDGLLVARAEVLPDDIIDCKLELLGECLSALRRIVSSIHAESPDNMPFAEPYQWDDPTWVANRLCELLPVPLKAKQMLMELPDAGMRIEIVHRYMRQHHIV
;
A
#
# COMPACT_ATOMS: atom_id res chain seq x y z
N MET A 1 56.46 34.92 -24.00
CA MET A 1 56.29 33.46 -24.05
C MET A 1 56.00 32.94 -22.65
N SER A 2 54.72 32.75 -22.31
CA SER A 2 54.30 31.96 -21.13
C SER A 2 52.93 31.38 -21.44
N THR A 3 52.90 30.09 -21.78
CA THR A 3 51.71 29.30 -22.09
C THR A 3 51.23 28.61 -20.82
N HIS A 4 50.02 28.91 -20.35
CA HIS A 4 49.31 28.11 -19.36
C HIS A 4 48.63 26.91 -20.05
N PRO A 5 48.68 25.69 -19.49
CA PRO A 5 47.90 24.56 -20.00
C PRO A 5 46.44 24.63 -19.47
N PRO A 6 45.45 24.11 -20.22
CA PRO A 6 44.08 24.03 -19.74
C PRO A 6 43.91 22.84 -18.79
N SER A 7 43.19 23.05 -17.69
CA SER A 7 42.77 22.00 -16.75
C SER A 7 41.80 21.03 -17.43
N PRO A 8 41.87 19.71 -17.14
CA PRO A 8 40.94 18.75 -17.71
C PRO A 8 39.56 18.91 -17.07
N HIS A 9 38.54 19.15 -17.88
CA HIS A 9 37.14 19.00 -17.49
C HIS A 9 36.93 17.57 -17.03
N ARG A 10 36.82 17.38 -15.71
CA ARG A 10 36.35 16.14 -15.10
C ARG A 10 34.89 15.98 -15.51
N SER A 11 34.66 15.10 -16.48
CA SER A 11 33.34 14.59 -16.80
C SER A 11 32.69 14.08 -15.51
N VAL A 12 31.64 14.77 -15.07
CA VAL A 12 30.76 14.29 -14.02
C VAL A 12 30.11 13.02 -14.56
N PRO A 13 30.24 11.87 -13.90
CA PRO A 13 29.44 10.72 -14.26
C PRO A 13 28.00 11.10 -13.94
N THR A 14 27.14 11.19 -14.96
CA THR A 14 25.70 11.06 -14.78
C THR A 14 25.48 9.68 -14.18
N ASP A 15 25.23 9.67 -12.87
CA ASP A 15 24.83 8.50 -12.11
C ASP A 15 23.39 8.19 -12.52
N ASP A 16 23.23 7.57 -13.69
CA ASP A 16 22.00 6.87 -14.05
C ASP A 16 21.90 5.68 -13.10
N ALA A 17 21.36 5.95 -11.90
CA ALA A 17 20.94 4.93 -10.96
C ALA A 17 19.76 4.18 -11.59
N ASP A 18 20.09 3.21 -12.43
CA ASP A 18 19.21 2.14 -12.86
C ASP A 18 18.85 1.31 -11.62
N THR A 19 17.92 1.82 -10.82
CA THR A 19 17.29 1.05 -9.74
C THR A 19 16.58 -0.10 -10.44
N ALA A 20 17.22 -1.28 -10.42
CA ALA A 20 16.72 -2.47 -11.08
C ALA A 20 15.25 -2.69 -10.73
N ARG A 21 14.38 -2.63 -11.75
CA ARG A 21 12.95 -2.85 -11.58
C ARG A 21 12.73 -4.27 -11.09
N VAL A 22 12.09 -4.42 -9.93
CA VAL A 22 11.74 -5.73 -9.39
C VAL A 22 10.41 -6.15 -10.00
N ILE A 23 10.44 -7.22 -10.79
CA ILE A 23 9.27 -7.82 -11.43
C ILE A 23 8.89 -9.12 -10.72
N LEU A 24 7.61 -9.28 -10.42
CA LEU A 24 7.00 -10.48 -9.88
C LEU A 24 6.14 -11.09 -10.99
N ASP A 25 6.46 -12.28 -11.49
CA ASP A 25 5.78 -12.84 -12.68
C ASP A 25 4.44 -13.52 -12.35
N GLU A 26 4.28 -14.08 -11.16
CA GLU A 26 3.08 -14.81 -10.74
C GLU A 26 2.59 -14.36 -9.35
N LEU A 27 2.48 -13.05 -9.13
CA LEU A 27 1.97 -12.51 -7.86
C LEU A 27 0.49 -12.90 -7.71
N PRO A 28 0.10 -13.71 -6.72
CA PRO A 28 -1.32 -13.98 -6.49
C PRO A 28 -2.00 -12.71 -5.97
N LEU A 29 -3.16 -12.39 -6.54
CA LEU A 29 -3.93 -11.21 -6.18
C LEU A 29 -5.15 -11.61 -5.33
N PHE A 30 -5.44 -10.76 -4.34
CA PHE A 30 -6.66 -10.77 -3.55
C PHE A 30 -7.40 -9.44 -3.77
N PRO A 31 -8.29 -9.37 -4.76
CA PRO A 31 -9.11 -8.18 -5.00
C PRO A 31 -10.13 -7.98 -3.87
N LEU A 32 -10.22 -6.77 -3.33
CA LEU A 32 -11.11 -6.41 -2.21
C LEU A 32 -11.82 -5.06 -2.46
N HIS A 33 -12.89 -4.77 -1.73
CA HIS A 33 -13.49 -3.44 -1.62
C HIS A 33 -12.80 -2.59 -0.53
N THR A 34 -11.47 -2.63 -0.48
CA THR A 34 -10.64 -1.82 0.42
C THR A 34 -9.34 -1.41 -0.25
N VAL A 35 -8.72 -0.35 0.26
CA VAL A 35 -7.40 0.11 -0.17
C VAL A 35 -6.43 -0.18 0.96
N LEU A 36 -5.51 -1.13 0.74
CA LEU A 36 -4.41 -1.39 1.67
C LEU A 36 -3.27 -0.42 1.40
N PHE A 37 -2.84 0.32 2.41
CA PHE A 37 -1.64 1.16 2.35
C PHE A 37 -0.42 0.41 2.91
N PRO A 38 0.80 0.76 2.50
CA PRO A 38 2.03 0.31 3.16
C PRO A 38 1.96 0.50 4.68
N ASP A 39 2.35 -0.52 5.44
CA ASP A 39 2.25 -0.66 6.90
C ASP A 39 0.84 -0.74 7.50
N GLY A 40 -0.21 -0.74 6.68
CA GLY A 40 -1.59 -0.98 7.12
C GLY A 40 -1.82 -2.42 7.60
N ARG A 41 -2.67 -2.59 8.61
CA ARG A 41 -3.19 -3.90 9.03
C ARG A 41 -4.41 -4.25 8.20
N LEU A 42 -4.50 -5.51 7.80
CA LEU A 42 -5.60 -6.06 7.04
C LEU A 42 -6.03 -7.40 7.67
N PRO A 43 -6.97 -7.37 8.63
CA PRO A 43 -7.60 -8.59 9.11
C PRO A 43 -8.53 -9.15 8.02
N LEU A 44 -8.40 -10.44 7.70
CA LEU A 44 -9.21 -11.12 6.69
C LEU A 44 -9.78 -12.43 7.23
N ARG A 45 -11.02 -12.71 6.84
CA ARG A 45 -11.66 -14.00 7.01
C ARG A 45 -11.73 -14.70 5.66
N VAL A 46 -10.89 -15.71 5.48
CA VAL A 46 -10.69 -16.39 4.20
C VAL A 46 -11.37 -17.76 4.23
N PHE A 47 -12.34 -17.96 3.34
CA PHE A 47 -13.13 -19.20 3.27
C PHE A 47 -13.25 -19.75 1.84
N GLU A 48 -13.03 -18.94 0.81
CA GLU A 48 -13.00 -19.43 -0.57
C GLU A 48 -11.74 -20.27 -0.80
N LYS A 49 -11.92 -21.46 -1.37
CA LYS A 49 -10.84 -22.45 -1.54
C LYS A 49 -9.59 -21.88 -2.21
N ARG A 50 -9.73 -21.14 -3.30
CA ARG A 50 -8.61 -20.49 -4.03
C ARG A 50 -7.76 -19.60 -3.12
N TYR A 51 -8.39 -18.83 -2.23
CA TYR A 51 -7.69 -17.94 -1.31
C TYR A 51 -7.16 -18.68 -0.09
N VAL A 52 -7.84 -19.73 0.38
CA VAL A 52 -7.30 -20.62 1.43
C VAL A 52 -6.01 -21.29 0.95
N ASP A 53 -5.99 -21.77 -0.30
CA ASP A 53 -4.80 -22.40 -0.88
C ASP A 53 -3.69 -21.37 -1.15
N MET A 54 -4.02 -20.16 -1.62
CA MET A 54 -3.09 -19.03 -1.72
C MET A 54 -2.44 -18.69 -0.37
N VAL A 55 -3.24 -18.55 0.69
CA VAL A 55 -2.76 -18.23 2.06
C VAL A 55 -1.80 -19.31 2.56
N ARG A 56 -2.15 -20.59 2.37
CA ARG A 56 -1.26 -21.71 2.73
C ARG A 56 0.06 -21.67 1.96
N GLY A 57 0.02 -21.34 0.67
CA GLY A 57 1.21 -21.13 -0.15
C GLY A 57 2.10 -20.02 0.41
N CYS A 58 1.51 -18.85 0.69
CA CYS A 58 2.21 -17.70 1.25
C CYS A 58 2.88 -18.02 2.60
N LEU A 59 2.17 -18.70 3.51
CA LEU A 59 2.72 -19.12 4.80
C LEU A 59 3.87 -20.13 4.67
N ARG A 60 3.78 -21.06 3.72
CA ARG A 60 4.82 -22.07 3.48
C ARG A 60 6.08 -21.45 2.90
N ASP A 61 5.92 -20.53 1.94
CA ASP A 61 7.02 -20.01 1.13
C ASP A 61 7.56 -18.67 1.68
N GLY A 62 6.91 -18.09 2.69
CA GLY A 62 7.23 -16.77 3.23
C GLY A 62 6.98 -15.63 2.23
N SER A 63 6.12 -15.88 1.23
CA SER A 63 5.84 -14.93 0.15
C SER A 63 4.67 -14.02 0.49
N ALA A 64 4.67 -12.81 -0.09
CA ALA A 64 3.53 -11.91 -0.04
C ALA A 64 2.49 -12.25 -1.14
N PHE A 65 1.26 -11.77 -0.95
CA PHE A 65 0.24 -11.68 -1.99
C PHE A 65 -0.07 -10.21 -2.29
N GLY A 66 -0.71 -9.91 -3.43
CA GLY A 66 -1.09 -8.55 -3.78
C GLY A 66 -2.52 -8.23 -3.38
N VAL A 67 -2.74 -7.10 -2.71
CA VAL A 67 -4.09 -6.57 -2.45
C VAL A 67 -4.36 -5.41 -3.40
N CYS A 68 -5.46 -5.51 -4.15
CA CYS A 68 -5.93 -4.48 -5.06
C CYS A 68 -7.37 -4.10 -4.73
N LEU A 69 -7.69 -2.81 -4.83
CA LEU A 69 -9.09 -2.39 -4.89
C LEU A 69 -9.73 -2.95 -6.16
N ILE A 70 -10.99 -3.36 -6.08
CA ILE A 70 -11.77 -3.78 -7.25
C ILE A 70 -12.20 -2.54 -8.04
N ALA A 71 -11.73 -2.45 -9.30
CA ALA A 71 -12.12 -1.39 -10.23
C ALA A 71 -13.51 -1.65 -10.83
N SER A 72 -13.82 -2.91 -11.15
CA SER A 72 -15.14 -3.38 -11.57
C SER A 72 -15.34 -4.87 -11.25
N GLY A 73 -16.60 -5.29 -11.13
CA GLY A 73 -16.97 -6.64 -10.71
C GLY A 73 -17.23 -6.74 -9.21
N GLN A 74 -17.17 -7.95 -8.67
CA GLN A 74 -17.40 -8.25 -7.25
C GLN A 74 -16.17 -8.94 -6.63
N GLU A 75 -16.04 -8.95 -5.30
CA GLU A 75 -14.98 -9.71 -4.59
C GLU A 75 -15.03 -11.20 -4.94
N VAL A 76 -16.26 -11.73 -5.04
CA VAL A 76 -16.53 -13.08 -5.51
C VAL A 76 -16.78 -13.02 -7.02
N ALA A 77 -15.73 -13.26 -7.80
CA ALA A 77 -15.78 -13.33 -9.26
C ALA A 77 -16.89 -14.28 -9.73
N ARG A 78 -17.67 -13.84 -10.72
CA ARG A 78 -18.64 -14.69 -11.44
C ARG A 78 -18.16 -14.91 -12.88
N PRO A 79 -18.47 -16.04 -13.53
CA PRO A 79 -18.03 -16.29 -14.90
C PRO A 79 -18.43 -15.18 -15.89
N GLU A 80 -19.62 -14.60 -15.71
CA GLU A 80 -20.15 -13.50 -16.52
C GLU A 80 -19.68 -12.10 -16.13
N ASP A 81 -19.03 -11.93 -14.97
CA ASP A 81 -18.57 -10.62 -14.45
C ASP A 81 -17.22 -10.79 -13.74
N PRO A 82 -16.10 -10.81 -14.52
CA PRO A 82 -14.79 -11.04 -13.98
C PRO A 82 -14.33 -9.85 -13.13
N THR A 83 -13.73 -10.15 -11.97
CA THR A 83 -13.15 -9.13 -11.10
C THR A 83 -11.97 -8.47 -11.78
N VAL A 84 -12.03 -7.14 -11.95
CA VAL A 84 -10.94 -6.34 -12.49
C VAL A 84 -10.27 -5.58 -11.35
N PRO A 85 -8.98 -5.80 -11.07
CA PRO A 85 -8.26 -5.04 -10.05
C PRO A 85 -7.89 -3.64 -10.57
N GLU A 86 -7.77 -2.68 -9.65
CA GLU A 86 -7.06 -1.43 -9.94
C GLU A 86 -5.59 -1.69 -10.30
N SER A 87 -5.02 -0.79 -11.09
CA SER A 87 -3.68 -0.97 -11.68
C SER A 87 -2.53 -0.91 -10.67
N VAL A 88 -2.79 -0.37 -9.47
CA VAL A 88 -1.82 -0.31 -8.37
C VAL A 88 -2.44 -0.94 -7.13
N GLY A 89 -1.65 -1.79 -6.48
CA GLY A 89 -1.99 -2.44 -5.23
C GLY A 89 -0.87 -2.33 -4.20
N CYS A 90 -1.07 -3.00 -3.07
CA CYS A 90 -0.08 -3.12 -2.00
C CYS A 90 0.22 -4.59 -1.75
N LEU A 91 1.51 -4.95 -1.67
CA LEU A 91 1.91 -6.26 -1.22
C LEU A 91 1.48 -6.47 0.24
N ALA A 92 1.00 -7.66 0.56
CA ALA A 92 0.51 -8.03 1.87
C ALA A 92 1.26 -9.26 2.36
N GLU A 93 1.92 -9.11 3.51
CA GLU A 93 2.59 -10.20 4.21
C GLU A 93 1.72 -10.67 5.36
N ILE A 94 1.55 -11.99 5.50
CA ILE A 94 0.77 -12.57 6.60
C ILE A 94 1.61 -12.53 7.86
N VAL A 95 1.12 -11.83 8.89
CA VAL A 95 1.80 -11.68 10.19
C VAL A 95 1.19 -12.56 11.29
N ASP A 96 -0.09 -12.92 11.14
CA ASP A 96 -0.75 -13.90 12.01
C ASP A 96 -1.76 -14.73 11.20
N CYS A 97 -1.96 -15.98 11.60
CA CYS A 97 -2.93 -16.88 10.97
C CYS A 97 -3.47 -17.89 11.99
N ASN A 98 -4.79 -17.85 12.17
CA ASN A 98 -5.53 -18.77 13.02
C ASN A 98 -6.61 -19.49 12.21
N MET A 99 -6.90 -20.74 12.58
CA MET A 99 -8.03 -21.47 12.01
C MET A 99 -9.22 -21.31 12.96
N GLU A 100 -10.24 -20.54 12.55
CA GLU A 100 -11.44 -20.31 13.36
C GLU A 100 -12.28 -21.59 13.45
N GLN A 101 -12.44 -22.26 12.32
CA GLN A 101 -13.12 -23.54 12.18
C GLN A 101 -12.58 -24.25 10.94
N LEU A 102 -12.91 -25.54 10.77
CA LEU A 102 -12.39 -26.34 9.66
C LEU A 102 -12.72 -25.67 8.30
N GLY A 103 -11.68 -25.23 7.59
CA GLY A 103 -11.80 -24.60 6.28
C GLY A 103 -11.97 -23.06 6.27
N VAL A 104 -11.98 -22.39 7.43
CA VAL A 104 -12.00 -20.93 7.53
C VAL A 104 -10.74 -20.44 8.25
N LEU A 105 -9.95 -19.62 7.55
CA LEU A 105 -8.75 -18.99 8.10
C LEU A 105 -9.07 -17.54 8.49
N LEU A 106 -8.66 -17.15 9.69
CA LEU A 106 -8.55 -15.76 10.11
C LEU A 106 -7.08 -15.38 10.00
N ILE A 107 -6.75 -14.45 9.12
CA ILE A 107 -5.39 -13.95 8.97
C ILE A 107 -5.32 -12.48 9.32
N GLU A 108 -4.18 -12.07 9.84
CA GLU A 108 -3.78 -10.68 9.85
C GLU A 108 -2.64 -10.50 8.85
N ALA A 109 -2.82 -9.59 7.90
CA ALA A 109 -1.78 -9.21 6.96
C ALA A 109 -1.31 -7.77 7.20
N ARG A 110 -0.05 -7.48 6.86
CA ARG A 110 0.53 -6.14 6.89
C ARG A 110 0.91 -5.71 5.48
N GLY A 111 0.50 -4.50 5.11
CA GLY A 111 0.90 -3.84 3.87
C GLY A 111 2.41 -3.60 3.82
N ARG A 112 3.02 -3.86 2.67
CA ARG A 112 4.44 -3.66 2.37
C ARG A 112 4.58 -2.67 1.23
N GLN A 113 5.39 -2.97 0.21
CA GLN A 113 5.56 -2.06 -0.92
C GLN A 113 4.33 -2.03 -1.83
N ARG A 114 4.13 -0.89 -2.49
CA ARG A 114 3.17 -0.79 -3.59
C ARG A 114 3.72 -1.53 -4.81
N PHE A 115 2.81 -1.99 -5.66
CA PHE A 115 3.16 -2.57 -6.94
C PHE A 115 2.19 -2.08 -8.02
N ARG A 116 2.63 -2.10 -9.27
CA ARG A 116 1.81 -1.89 -10.45
C ARG A 116 1.56 -3.21 -11.17
N VAL A 117 0.31 -3.52 -11.45
CA VAL A 117 -0.08 -4.62 -12.31
C VAL A 117 0.31 -4.27 -13.75
N LEU A 118 1.17 -5.09 -14.36
CA LEU A 118 1.54 -4.98 -15.78
C LEU A 118 0.57 -5.79 -16.66
N SER A 119 0.18 -6.96 -16.18
CA SER A 119 -0.84 -7.82 -16.77
C SER A 119 -1.39 -8.75 -15.70
N HIS A 120 -2.63 -9.22 -15.87
CA HIS A 120 -3.23 -10.22 -14.99
C HIS A 120 -4.02 -11.27 -15.78
N GLU A 121 -4.16 -12.44 -15.20
CA GLU A 121 -4.98 -13.53 -15.73
C GLU A 121 -5.62 -14.32 -14.59
N THR A 122 -6.72 -15.01 -14.91
CA THR A 122 -7.39 -15.91 -13.97
C THR A 122 -6.93 -17.33 -14.25
N ARG A 123 -6.33 -17.99 -13.27
CA ARG A 123 -5.93 -19.40 -13.34
C ARG A 123 -7.16 -20.33 -13.38
N ASP A 124 -6.91 -21.59 -13.73
CA ASP A 124 -7.96 -22.63 -13.79
C ASP A 124 -8.68 -22.86 -12.45
N ASP A 125 -8.02 -22.58 -11.32
CA ASP A 125 -8.60 -22.64 -9.97
C ASP A 125 -9.40 -21.37 -9.58
N GLY A 126 -9.49 -20.40 -10.49
CA GLY A 126 -10.17 -19.12 -10.30
C GLY A 126 -9.33 -18.07 -9.55
N LEU A 127 -8.08 -18.35 -9.19
CA LEU A 127 -7.20 -17.36 -8.56
C LEU A 127 -6.73 -16.34 -9.60
N LEU A 128 -6.86 -15.05 -9.27
CA LEU A 128 -6.28 -13.99 -10.09
C LEU A 128 -4.79 -13.90 -9.81
N VAL A 129 -3.96 -13.93 -10.84
CA VAL A 129 -2.51 -13.76 -10.74
C VAL A 129 -2.05 -12.67 -11.66
N ALA A 130 -0.97 -11.98 -11.28
CA ALA A 130 -0.45 -10.87 -12.04
C ALA A 130 1.06 -10.94 -12.23
N ARG A 131 1.48 -10.45 -13.40
CA ARG A 131 2.81 -9.91 -13.56
C ARG A 131 2.81 -8.48 -13.04
N ALA A 132 3.64 -8.20 -12.04
CA ALA A 132 3.64 -6.93 -11.31
C ALA A 132 5.04 -6.33 -11.20
N GLU A 133 5.12 -5.01 -11.23
CA GLU A 133 6.33 -4.22 -10.97
C GLU A 133 6.24 -3.63 -9.57
N VAL A 134 7.21 -3.90 -8.69
CA VAL A 134 7.29 -3.22 -7.40
C VAL A 134 7.62 -1.75 -7.63
N LEU A 135 6.83 -0.86 -7.02
CA LEU A 135 7.06 0.57 -7.13
C LEU A 135 8.18 1.02 -6.17
N PRO A 136 8.96 2.04 -6.56
CA PRO A 136 9.92 2.63 -5.65
C PRO A 136 9.23 3.27 -4.44
N ASP A 137 10.03 3.54 -3.41
CA ASP A 137 9.62 4.33 -2.26
C ASP A 137 9.17 5.73 -2.68
N ASP A 138 8.36 6.36 -1.84
CA ASP A 138 7.83 7.69 -2.10
C ASP A 138 8.96 8.74 -2.21
N ILE A 139 8.76 9.72 -3.09
CA ILE A 139 9.53 10.95 -3.10
C ILE A 139 9.13 11.77 -1.88
N ILE A 140 10.11 12.17 -1.08
CA ILE A 140 9.90 12.98 0.12
C ILE A 140 10.21 14.45 -0.20
N ASP A 141 9.19 15.17 -0.65
CA ASP A 141 9.22 16.63 -0.83
C ASP A 141 8.05 17.29 -0.07
N CYS A 142 8.19 17.37 1.26
CA CYS A 142 7.09 17.76 2.14
C CYS A 142 7.33 19.12 2.81
N LYS A 143 6.30 19.97 2.80
CA LYS A 143 6.27 21.22 3.58
C LYS A 143 6.10 20.89 5.07
N LEU A 144 7.12 21.19 5.88
CA LEU A 144 7.14 20.87 7.31
C LEU A 144 5.95 21.44 8.09
N GLU A 145 5.46 22.62 7.72
CA GLU A 145 4.27 23.23 8.36
C GLU A 145 3.02 22.37 8.18
N LEU A 146 2.77 21.89 6.96
CA LEU A 146 1.61 21.04 6.67
C LEU A 146 1.76 19.66 7.32
N LEU A 147 2.97 19.10 7.30
CA LEU A 147 3.28 17.86 8.01
C LEU A 147 3.00 17.99 9.50
N GLY A 148 3.41 19.10 10.13
CA GLY A 148 3.18 19.35 11.55
C GLY A 148 1.70 19.39 11.93
N GLU A 149 0.86 20.05 11.13
CA GLU A 149 -0.59 20.05 11.33
C GLU A 149 -1.20 18.65 11.15
N CYS A 150 -0.80 17.92 10.10
CA CYS A 150 -1.21 16.55 9.85
C CYS A 150 -0.82 15.59 10.97
N LEU A 151 0.43 15.67 11.44
CA LEU A 151 0.96 14.87 12.54
C LEU A 151 0.18 15.15 13.84
N SER A 152 -0.11 16.43 14.12
CA SER A 152 -0.88 16.82 15.31
C SER A 152 -2.31 16.25 15.27
N ALA A 153 -2.95 16.28 14.10
CA ALA A 153 -4.25 15.66 13.89
C ALA A 153 -4.20 14.14 14.07
N LEU A 154 -3.21 13.48 13.44
CA LEU A 154 -3.03 12.04 13.53
C LEU A 154 -2.84 11.60 14.98
N ARG A 155 -1.95 12.26 15.74
CA ARG A 155 -1.74 11.97 17.16
C ARG A 155 -3.03 12.07 17.97
N ARG A 156 -3.83 13.12 17.77
CA ARG A 156 -5.13 13.28 18.42
C ARG A 156 -6.08 12.12 18.10
N ILE A 157 -6.20 11.75 16.82
CA ILE A 157 -7.07 10.64 16.39
C ILE A 157 -6.60 9.33 17.01
N VAL A 158 -5.31 9.03 16.94
CA VAL A 158 -4.70 7.83 17.53
C VAL A 158 -4.95 7.76 19.04
N SER A 159 -4.74 8.87 19.76
CA SER A 159 -5.03 8.92 21.20
C SER A 159 -6.52 8.67 21.51
N SER A 160 -7.43 9.20 20.69
CA SER A 160 -8.88 8.96 20.85
C SER A 160 -9.23 7.48 20.66
N ILE A 161 -8.70 6.85 19.60
CA ILE A 161 -8.97 5.43 19.31
C ILE A 161 -8.38 4.53 20.41
N HIS A 162 -7.17 4.81 20.89
CA HIS A 162 -6.57 4.02 21.98
C HIS A 162 -7.39 4.09 23.27
N ALA A 163 -8.00 5.24 23.57
CA ALA A 163 -8.82 5.40 24.75
C ALA A 163 -10.14 4.60 24.66
N GLU A 164 -10.69 4.45 23.46
CA GLU A 164 -11.99 3.81 23.23
C GLU A 164 -11.89 2.32 22.86
N SER A 165 -10.93 1.94 22.04
CA SER A 165 -10.80 0.60 21.44
C SER A 165 -9.38 0.36 20.93
N PRO A 166 -8.42 0.00 21.81
CA PRO A 166 -7.01 -0.15 21.44
C PRO A 166 -6.76 -1.23 20.37
N ASP A 167 -7.54 -2.31 20.36
CA ASP A 167 -7.37 -3.42 19.41
C ASP A 167 -7.81 -3.08 17.97
N ASN A 168 -8.61 -2.01 17.80
CA ASN A 168 -9.18 -1.59 16.52
C ASN A 168 -8.29 -0.63 15.72
N MET A 169 -7.03 -0.45 16.12
CA MET A 169 -6.09 0.35 15.35
C MET A 169 -5.82 -0.28 13.97
N PRO A 170 -6.00 0.46 12.86
CA PRO A 170 -5.80 -0.06 11.51
C PRO A 170 -4.32 -0.23 11.14
N PHE A 171 -3.41 -0.06 12.11
CA PHE A 171 -1.97 -0.20 11.95
C PHE A 171 -1.26 -0.52 13.25
N ALA A 172 -0.11 -1.17 13.13
CA ALA A 172 0.67 -1.65 14.26
C ALA A 172 1.79 -0.70 14.64
N GLU A 173 2.23 -0.79 15.89
CA GLU A 173 3.50 -0.22 16.34
C GLU A 173 4.71 -0.93 15.68
N PRO A 174 5.89 -0.28 15.63
CA PRO A 174 6.19 1.08 16.06
C PRO A 174 5.67 2.15 15.07
N TYR A 175 5.20 3.27 15.60
CA TYR A 175 4.72 4.40 14.79
C TYR A 175 5.88 5.21 14.22
N GLN A 176 5.82 5.50 12.92
CA GLN A 176 6.83 6.29 12.20
C GLN A 176 6.41 7.77 12.14
N TRP A 177 6.40 8.44 13.30
CA TRP A 177 5.90 9.82 13.41
C TRP A 177 6.68 10.85 12.60
N ASP A 178 7.94 10.54 12.27
CA ASP A 178 8.84 11.42 11.53
C ASP A 178 8.87 11.11 10.02
N ASP A 179 8.11 10.11 9.56
CA ASP A 179 8.00 9.74 8.15
C ASP A 179 6.73 10.34 7.51
N PRO A 180 6.85 11.30 6.57
CA PRO A 180 5.72 11.88 5.86
C PRO A 180 4.87 10.85 5.10
N THR A 181 5.49 9.81 4.54
CA THR A 181 4.78 8.75 3.82
C THR A 181 3.86 8.00 4.76
N TRP A 182 4.42 7.53 5.89
CA TRP A 182 3.65 6.83 6.89
C TRP A 182 2.52 7.70 7.44
N VAL A 183 2.79 8.95 7.83
CA VAL A 183 1.78 9.88 8.35
C VAL A 183 0.64 10.09 7.37
N ALA A 184 0.94 10.34 6.09
CA ALA A 184 -0.07 10.51 5.05
C ALA A 184 -0.94 9.25 4.88
N ASN A 185 -0.31 8.08 4.83
CA ASN A 185 -1.01 6.80 4.69
C ASN A 185 -1.97 6.54 5.85
N ARG A 186 -1.52 6.75 7.09
CA ARG A 186 -2.36 6.54 8.29
C ARG A 186 -3.57 7.47 8.29
N LEU A 187 -3.39 8.73 7.90
CA LEU A 187 -4.50 9.66 7.76
C LEU A 187 -5.47 9.21 6.66
N CYS A 188 -5.00 8.73 5.51
CA CYS A 188 -5.88 8.19 4.47
C CYS A 188 -6.71 6.99 4.94
N GLU A 189 -6.15 6.13 5.79
CA GLU A 189 -6.87 4.99 6.36
C GLU A 189 -7.94 5.45 7.35
N LEU A 190 -7.60 6.37 8.25
CA LEU A 190 -8.47 6.84 9.35
C LEU A 190 -9.57 7.81 8.91
N LEU A 191 -9.32 8.62 7.88
CA LEU A 191 -10.28 9.62 7.41
C LEU A 191 -11.40 8.98 6.58
N PRO A 192 -12.63 9.50 6.65
CA PRO A 192 -13.79 9.00 5.89
C PRO A 192 -13.75 9.47 4.43
N VAL A 193 -12.68 9.11 3.72
CA VAL A 193 -12.46 9.40 2.30
C VAL A 193 -13.08 8.29 1.44
N PRO A 194 -13.82 8.60 0.36
CA PRO A 194 -14.34 7.59 -0.57
C PRO A 194 -13.24 6.68 -1.13
N LEU A 195 -13.53 5.39 -1.37
CA LEU A 195 -12.53 4.40 -1.80
C LEU A 195 -11.75 4.82 -3.05
N LYS A 196 -12.43 5.39 -4.06
CA LYS A 196 -11.74 5.85 -5.27
C LYS A 196 -10.73 6.97 -4.98
N ALA A 197 -11.06 7.88 -4.07
CA ALA A 197 -10.12 8.92 -3.63
C ALA A 197 -8.99 8.34 -2.76
N LYS A 198 -9.26 7.34 -1.90
CA LYS A 198 -8.20 6.61 -1.17
C LYS A 198 -7.24 5.91 -2.14
N GLN A 199 -7.76 5.28 -3.19
CA GLN A 199 -6.95 4.64 -4.23
C GLN A 199 -6.04 5.66 -4.93
N MET A 200 -6.61 6.79 -5.36
CA MET A 200 -5.81 7.88 -5.98
C MET A 200 -4.71 8.40 -5.03
N LEU A 201 -5.00 8.52 -3.73
CA LEU A 201 -4.01 8.93 -2.73
C LEU A 201 -2.90 7.89 -2.55
N MET A 202 -3.25 6.59 -2.49
CA MET A 202 -2.29 5.49 -2.39
C MET A 202 -1.35 5.42 -3.61
N GLU A 203 -1.84 5.79 -4.78
CA GLU A 203 -1.08 5.78 -6.03
C GLU A 203 -0.09 6.94 -6.19
N LEU A 204 -0.25 8.05 -5.47
CA LEU A 204 0.64 9.21 -5.60
C LEU A 204 2.08 8.83 -5.24
N PRO A 205 3.09 9.09 -6.09
CA PRO A 205 4.48 8.77 -5.77
C PRO A 205 5.13 9.75 -4.80
N ASP A 206 4.48 10.90 -4.55
CA ASP A 206 5.01 12.00 -3.74
C ASP A 206 4.25 12.10 -2.42
N ALA A 207 4.95 11.89 -1.32
CA ALA A 207 4.39 11.95 0.03
C ALA A 207 3.96 13.37 0.41
N GLY A 208 4.68 14.39 -0.06
CA GLY A 208 4.34 15.79 0.16
C GLY A 208 3.04 16.18 -0.50
N MET A 209 2.84 15.80 -1.77
CA MET A 209 1.55 15.99 -2.45
C MET A 209 0.41 15.26 -1.73
N ARG A 210 0.66 14.03 -1.25
CA ARG A 210 -0.33 13.27 -0.46
C ARG A 210 -0.69 14.02 0.82
N ILE A 211 0.29 14.56 1.55
CA ILE A 211 0.10 15.42 2.73
C ILE A 211 -0.73 16.67 2.38
N GLU A 212 -0.43 17.36 1.29
CA GLU A 212 -1.18 18.57 0.89
C GLU A 212 -2.66 18.29 0.64
N ILE A 213 -2.97 17.18 -0.04
CA ILE A 213 -4.35 16.80 -0.36
C ILE A 213 -5.09 16.38 0.92
N VAL A 214 -4.46 15.56 1.76
CA VAL A 214 -5.02 15.13 3.05
C VAL A 214 -5.24 16.32 3.98
N HIS A 215 -4.28 17.24 4.05
CA HIS A 215 -4.40 18.48 4.82
C HIS A 215 -5.58 19.32 4.38
N ARG A 216 -5.73 19.54 3.06
CA ARG A 216 -6.86 20.28 2.49
C ARG A 216 -8.20 19.64 2.83
N TYR A 217 -8.27 18.30 2.76
CA TYR A 217 -9.46 17.57 3.18
C TYR A 217 -9.78 17.82 4.66
N MET A 218 -8.78 17.68 5.54
CA MET A 218 -8.98 17.92 6.99
C MET A 218 -9.44 19.35 7.29
N ARG A 219 -8.89 20.36 6.60
CA ARG A 219 -9.32 21.77 6.71
C ARG A 219 -10.78 21.95 6.30
N GLN A 220 -11.19 21.39 5.16
CA GLN A 220 -12.57 21.47 4.67
C GLN A 220 -13.58 20.83 5.63
N HIS A 221 -13.14 19.78 6.33
CA HIS A 221 -13.96 19.03 7.29
C HIS A 221 -13.74 19.47 8.76
N HIS A 222 -13.05 20.60 9.01
CA HIS A 222 -12.83 21.18 10.35
C HIS A 222 -12.13 20.24 11.35
N ILE A 223 -11.23 19.37 10.86
CA ILE A 223 -10.41 18.47 11.68
C ILE A 223 -9.15 19.19 12.20
N VAL A 224 -8.61 20.10 11.38
CA VAL A 224 -7.48 21.01 11.62
C VAL A 224 -7.82 22.44 11.25
#